data_AF-A0A1C5ZAT3-F1
#
_entry.id   AF-A0A1C5ZAT3-F1
#
_cell.length_a   1.000
_cell.length_b   1.000
_cell.length_c   1.000
_cell.angle_alpha   90.00
_cell.angle_beta   90.00
_cell.angle_gamma   90.00
#
_symmetry.space_group_name_H-M   'P 1'
#
loop_
_entity.id
_entity.type
_entity.pdbx_description
1 polymer ?
#
loop_
_entity_poly.entity_id
_entity_poly.type
_entity_poly.pdbx_seq_one_letter_code
_entity_poly.pdbx_strand_id
1 'polypeptide(L)'
;MSYAQWYQKYVEGNQDAKLEEKRIRNITSDRIQYKKYQEILGEEVPETLEKFQKMKYNNTENWELFRTYTRSVKNGMISPLSGFTNYQKIYGDIEKNVIGIKTSEGIEVKGQSKHFMERVIGTMKDPKTGKPRSGATIEGIKDALEKPLKVMPVRTSVNGDKSQKYIGKGGTVTINPDSGLLIQCNPTDVDYIRRIENAKI
;
A
#
# COMPACT_ATOMS: atom_id res chain seq x y z
N MET A 1 32.15 19.76 30.02
CA MET A 1 32.24 18.97 28.78
C MET A 1 31.37 19.65 27.73
N SER A 2 31.91 19.97 26.56
CA SER A 2 31.16 20.60 25.46
C SER A 2 30.26 19.59 24.73
N TYR A 3 29.28 20.05 23.94
CA TYR A 3 28.46 19.16 23.12
C TYR A 3 29.31 18.32 22.15
N ALA A 4 30.33 18.92 21.51
CA ALA A 4 31.25 18.18 20.64
C ALA A 4 32.01 17.07 21.41
N GLN A 5 32.49 17.36 22.62
CA GLN A 5 33.16 16.38 23.47
C GLN A 5 32.21 15.29 23.98
N TRP A 6 30.96 15.64 24.31
CA TRP A 6 29.92 14.67 24.69
C TRP A 6 29.55 13.77 23.50
N TYR A 7 29.35 14.36 22.31
CA TYR A 7 28.99 13.64 21.09
C TYR A 7 30.06 12.63 20.73
N GLN A 8 31.33 13.06 20.65
CA GLN A 8 32.46 12.18 20.37
C GLN A 8 32.59 11.04 21.39
N LYS A 9 32.29 11.30 22.66
CA LYS A 9 32.45 10.31 23.74
C LYS A 9 31.28 9.33 23.87
N TYR A 10 30.04 9.75 23.59
CA TYR A 10 28.84 8.97 23.93
C TYR A 10 27.92 8.65 22.73
N VAL A 11 28.05 9.36 21.61
CA VAL A 11 27.14 9.24 20.45
C VAL A 11 27.86 8.74 19.21
N GLU A 12 29.09 9.21 18.98
CA GLU A 12 29.90 8.76 17.85
C GLU A 12 30.14 7.24 17.94
N GLY A 13 29.94 6.54 16.82
CA GLY A 13 30.01 5.08 16.77
C GLY A 13 28.85 4.31 17.41
N ASN A 14 27.96 4.94 18.19
CA ASN A 14 26.81 4.28 18.82
C ASN A 14 25.49 4.61 18.10
N GLN A 15 24.93 3.62 17.41
CA GLN A 15 23.71 3.80 16.61
C GLN A 15 22.47 4.15 17.46
N ASP A 16 22.33 3.54 18.64
CA ASP A 16 21.19 3.81 19.53
C ASP A 16 21.26 5.23 20.09
N ALA A 17 22.46 5.68 20.48
CA ALA A 17 22.68 7.05 20.94
C ALA A 17 22.39 8.08 19.84
N LYS A 18 22.77 7.79 18.59
CA LYS A 18 22.43 8.63 17.42
C LYS A 18 20.92 8.70 17.17
N LEU A 19 20.21 7.58 17.31
CA LEU A 19 18.76 7.53 17.16
C LEU A 19 18.06 8.32 18.26
N GLU A 20 18.51 8.20 19.52
CA GLU A 20 17.92 8.93 20.64
C GLU A 20 18.16 10.44 20.53
N GLU A 21 19.37 10.85 20.16
CA GLU A 21 19.66 12.26 19.87
C GLU A 21 18.75 12.80 18.76
N LYS A 22 18.59 12.05 17.66
CA LYS A 22 17.70 12.43 16.56
C LYS A 22 16.25 12.59 17.02
N ARG A 23 15.77 11.72 17.92
CA ARG A 23 14.43 11.81 18.53
C ARG A 23 14.27 13.06 19.38
N ILE A 24 15.26 13.39 20.20
CA ILE A 24 15.26 14.59 21.05
C ILE A 24 15.28 15.84 20.17
N ARG A 25 16.17 15.88 19.17
CA ARG A 25 16.30 17.00 18.22
C ARG A 25 15.00 17.28 17.47
N ASN A 26 14.27 16.24 17.09
CA ASN A 26 13.04 16.34 16.29
C ASN A 26 11.75 16.35 17.14
N ILE A 27 11.83 16.40 18.47
CA ILE A 27 10.70 16.20 19.38
C ILE A 27 9.52 17.16 19.10
N THR A 28 9.81 18.43 18.80
CA THR A 28 8.77 19.43 18.51
C THR A 28 8.05 19.14 17.20
N SER A 29 8.79 18.85 16.13
CA SER A 29 8.20 18.49 14.84
C SER A 29 7.42 17.17 14.91
N ASP A 30 7.93 16.20 15.67
CA ASP A 30 7.30 14.90 15.84
C ASP A 30 6.01 15.03 16.65
N ARG A 31 5.99 15.88 17.68
CA ARG A 31 4.77 16.18 18.44
C ARG A 31 3.68 16.80 17.56
N ILE A 32 4.04 17.72 16.66
CA ILE A 32 3.09 18.32 15.71
C ILE A 32 2.57 17.25 14.74
N GLN A 33 3.46 16.41 14.20
CA GLN A 33 3.07 15.33 13.28
C GLN A 33 2.17 14.30 13.97
N TYR A 34 2.51 13.92 15.20
CA TYR A 34 1.76 12.98 16.02
C TYR A 34 0.32 13.46 16.25
N LYS A 35 0.13 14.73 16.66
CA LYS A 35 -1.21 15.32 16.82
C LYS A 35 -2.01 15.30 15.53
N LYS A 36 -1.41 15.69 14.40
CA LYS A 36 -2.07 15.61 13.08
C LYS A 36 -2.50 14.20 12.73
N TYR A 37 -1.71 13.19 13.11
CA TYR A 37 -2.06 11.80 12.85
C TYR A 37 -3.19 11.35 13.78
N GLN A 38 -3.22 11.80 15.03
CA GLN A 38 -4.32 11.52 15.97
C GLN A 38 -5.65 12.08 15.45
N GLU A 39 -5.63 13.28 14.85
CA GLU A 39 -6.82 13.86 14.21
C GLU A 39 -7.35 13.04 13.02
N ILE A 40 -6.46 12.33 12.31
CA ILE A 40 -6.82 11.53 11.11
C ILE A 40 -7.25 10.11 11.48
N LEU A 41 -6.52 9.50 12.42
CA LEU A 41 -6.56 8.07 12.70
C LEU A 41 -7.22 7.73 14.04
N GLY A 42 -7.39 8.70 14.94
CA GLY A 42 -7.91 8.47 16.29
C GLY A 42 -7.01 7.51 17.06
N GLU A 43 -7.61 6.40 17.51
CA GLU A 43 -6.96 5.37 18.32
C GLU A 43 -5.97 4.48 17.54
N GLU A 44 -5.97 4.54 16.21
CA GLU A 44 -5.04 3.77 15.35
C GLU A 44 -3.62 4.35 15.33
N VAL A 45 -3.40 5.52 15.95
CA VAL A 45 -2.06 6.07 16.14
C VAL A 45 -1.37 5.37 17.31
N PRO A 46 -0.04 5.18 17.28
CA PRO A 46 0.69 4.73 18.46
C PRO A 46 0.29 5.49 19.73
N GLU A 47 0.05 4.78 20.84
CA GLU A 47 -0.47 5.35 22.09
C GLU A 47 0.35 6.52 22.66
N THR A 48 1.64 6.58 22.33
CA THR A 48 2.54 7.62 22.82
C THR A 48 3.41 8.19 21.71
N LEU A 49 3.84 9.45 21.88
CA LEU A 49 4.84 10.09 21.02
C LEU A 49 6.13 9.26 20.96
N GLU A 50 6.49 8.59 22.07
CA GLU A 50 7.67 7.72 22.14
C GLU A 50 7.54 6.52 21.20
N LYS A 51 6.41 5.79 21.26
CA LYS A 51 6.11 4.67 20.34
C LYS A 51 6.08 5.14 18.89
N PHE A 52 5.50 6.31 18.62
CA PHE A 52 5.49 6.92 17.29
C PHE A 52 6.90 7.23 16.77
N GLN A 53 7.76 7.85 17.58
CA GLN A 53 9.15 8.13 17.20
C GLN A 53 9.96 6.85 17.02
N LYS A 54 9.78 5.85 17.89
CA LYS A 54 10.42 4.53 17.75
C LYS A 54 10.05 3.89 16.41
N MET A 55 8.77 3.88 16.04
CA MET A 55 8.35 3.41 14.72
C MET A 55 9.01 4.21 13.60
N LYS A 56 8.97 5.54 13.68
CA LYS A 56 9.48 6.45 12.65
C LYS A 56 10.98 6.32 12.37
N TYR A 57 11.80 6.10 13.39
CA TYR A 57 13.26 6.14 13.24
C TYR A 57 13.93 4.76 13.33
N ASN A 58 13.28 3.77 13.95
CA ASN A 58 13.88 2.44 14.14
C ASN A 58 13.31 1.41 13.16
N ASN A 59 12.18 1.69 12.50
CA ASN A 59 11.55 0.76 11.56
C ASN A 59 11.06 1.49 10.30
N THR A 60 11.97 1.67 9.33
CA THR A 60 11.70 2.41 8.09
C THR A 60 10.52 1.81 7.31
N GLU A 61 10.45 0.49 7.16
CA GLU A 61 9.38 -0.16 6.39
C GLU A 61 8.01 0.02 7.05
N ASN A 62 7.90 -0.28 8.35
CA ASN A 62 6.66 -0.09 9.09
C ASN A 62 6.22 1.38 9.10
N TRP A 63 7.17 2.31 9.21
CA TRP A 63 6.90 3.73 9.09
C TRP A 63 6.36 4.10 7.71
N GLU A 64 6.92 3.58 6.62
CA GLU A 64 6.38 3.83 5.27
C GLU A 64 4.95 3.30 5.10
N LEU A 65 4.68 2.09 5.59
CA LEU A 65 3.32 1.52 5.59
C LEU A 65 2.35 2.40 6.39
N PHE A 66 2.75 2.82 7.59
CA PHE A 66 1.92 3.66 8.46
C PHE A 66 1.64 5.03 7.83
N ARG A 67 2.66 5.68 7.25
CA ARG A 67 2.48 6.94 6.52
C ARG A 67 1.57 6.78 5.32
N THR A 68 1.71 5.68 4.58
CA THR A 68 0.88 5.39 3.40
C THR A 68 -0.57 5.16 3.79
N TYR A 69 -0.82 4.33 4.80
CA TYR A 69 -2.14 4.11 5.39
C TYR A 69 -2.78 5.42 5.85
N THR A 70 -2.05 6.22 6.63
CA THR A 70 -2.53 7.54 7.12
C THR A 70 -2.98 8.44 5.97
N ARG A 71 -2.21 8.50 4.88
CA ARG A 71 -2.56 9.29 3.69
C ARG A 71 -3.81 8.75 2.99
N SER A 72 -3.96 7.43 2.90
CA SER A 72 -5.14 6.80 2.30
C SER A 72 -6.40 7.03 3.12
N VAL A 73 -6.31 6.98 4.46
CA VAL A 73 -7.40 7.31 5.38
C VAL A 73 -7.77 8.79 5.27
N LYS A 74 -6.78 9.69 5.33
CA LYS A 74 -6.99 11.14 5.20
C LYS A 74 -7.75 11.49 3.92
N ASN A 75 -7.47 10.78 2.82
CA ASN A 75 -8.08 11.03 1.53
C ASN A 75 -9.41 10.27 1.33
N GLY A 76 -9.89 9.51 2.32
CA GLY A 76 -11.12 8.71 2.24
C GLY A 76 -11.04 7.45 1.37
N MET A 77 -9.84 7.09 0.90
CA MET A 77 -9.63 5.91 0.05
C MET A 77 -9.72 4.60 0.84
N ILE A 78 -9.48 4.67 2.15
CA ILE A 78 -9.60 3.59 3.13
C ILE A 78 -10.33 4.15 4.35
N SER A 79 -11.20 3.35 4.97
CA SER A 79 -11.84 3.72 6.24
C SER A 79 -10.85 3.58 7.42
N PRO A 80 -10.79 4.54 8.36
CA PRO A 80 -9.99 4.38 9.58
C PRO A 80 -10.41 3.14 10.39
N LEU A 81 -11.69 2.73 10.29
CA LEU A 81 -12.22 1.53 10.96
C LEU A 81 -11.61 0.22 10.44
N SER A 82 -10.95 0.23 9.28
CA SER A 82 -10.21 -0.95 8.81
C SER A 82 -9.01 -1.22 9.72
N GLY A 83 -8.45 -0.21 10.37
CA GLY A 83 -7.29 -0.32 11.23
C GLY A 83 -5.96 -0.54 10.50
N PHE A 84 -4.87 -0.03 11.09
CA PHE A 84 -3.53 -0.17 10.53
C PHE A 84 -3.03 -1.62 10.58
N THR A 85 -3.36 -2.35 11.65
CA THR A 85 -3.00 -3.77 11.80
C THR A 85 -3.55 -4.62 10.67
N ASN A 86 -4.80 -4.40 10.25
CA ASN A 86 -5.39 -5.11 9.11
C ASN A 86 -4.71 -4.71 7.79
N TYR A 87 -4.39 -3.42 7.62
CA TYR A 87 -3.64 -2.95 6.45
C TYR A 87 -2.29 -3.67 6.32
N GLN A 88 -1.54 -3.81 7.42
CA GLN A 88 -0.28 -4.55 7.44
C GLN A 88 -0.46 -6.03 7.12
N LYS A 89 -1.50 -6.67 7.69
CA LYS A 89 -1.82 -8.07 7.42
C LYS A 89 -2.08 -8.29 5.92
N ILE A 90 -2.96 -7.49 5.32
CA ILE A 90 -3.28 -7.60 3.89
C ILE A 90 -2.04 -7.34 3.03
N TYR A 91 -1.23 -6.32 3.39
CA TYR A 91 0.01 -6.04 2.68
C TYR A 91 0.93 -7.27 2.68
N GLY A 92 1.18 -7.86 3.85
CA GLY A 92 1.99 -9.06 4.00
C GLY A 92 1.42 -10.29 3.30
N ASP A 93 0.09 -10.45 3.30
CA ASP A 93 -0.57 -11.53 2.57
C ASP A 93 -0.37 -11.38 1.05
N ILE A 94 -0.38 -10.16 0.50
CA ILE A 94 -0.06 -9.93 -0.91
C ILE A 94 1.43 -10.21 -1.20
N GLU A 95 2.35 -9.70 -0.36
CA GLU A 95 3.79 -9.97 -0.47
C GLU A 95 4.06 -11.47 -0.52
N LYS A 96 3.40 -12.25 0.35
CA LYS A 96 3.59 -13.69 0.44
C LYS A 96 2.98 -14.46 -0.74
N ASN A 97 1.78 -14.09 -1.18
CA ASN A 97 0.97 -14.95 -2.06
C ASN A 97 0.93 -14.50 -3.52
N VAL A 98 1.32 -13.25 -3.82
CA VAL A 98 1.19 -12.64 -5.14
C VAL A 98 2.52 -12.14 -5.68
N ILE A 99 3.41 -11.61 -4.84
CA ILE A 99 4.73 -11.17 -5.32
C ILE A 99 5.58 -12.40 -5.70
N GLY A 100 6.24 -12.32 -6.85
CA GLY A 100 7.01 -13.42 -7.47
C GLY A 100 6.20 -14.34 -8.39
N ILE A 101 4.87 -14.26 -8.41
CA ILE A 101 4.09 -15.02 -9.40
C ILE A 101 4.30 -14.43 -10.80
N LYS A 102 4.10 -15.26 -11.82
CA LYS A 102 4.10 -14.82 -13.21
C LYS A 102 2.68 -14.76 -13.75
N THR A 103 2.40 -13.71 -14.50
CA THR A 103 1.18 -13.64 -15.31
C THR A 103 1.17 -14.73 -16.38
N SER A 104 0.01 -14.96 -16.99
CA SER A 104 -0.16 -15.83 -18.16
C SER A 104 0.75 -15.47 -19.36
N GLU A 105 1.25 -14.24 -19.44
CA GLU A 105 2.20 -13.78 -20.47
C GLU A 105 3.66 -13.73 -19.97
N GLY A 106 3.93 -14.28 -18.79
CA GLY A 106 5.29 -14.44 -18.25
C GLY A 106 5.84 -13.22 -17.50
N ILE A 107 5.07 -12.13 -17.38
CA ILE A 107 5.46 -10.95 -16.58
C ILE A 107 5.47 -11.32 -15.10
N GLU A 108 6.61 -11.16 -14.43
CA GLU A 108 6.76 -11.39 -13.00
C GLU A 108 6.22 -10.21 -12.20
N VAL A 109 5.43 -10.50 -11.17
CA VAL A 109 4.94 -9.51 -10.21
C VAL A 109 6.04 -9.16 -9.21
N LYS A 110 6.49 -7.90 -9.20
CA LYS A 110 7.64 -7.46 -8.39
C LYS A 110 7.29 -6.56 -7.21
N GLY A 111 6.04 -6.10 -7.13
CA GLY A 111 5.58 -5.27 -6.02
C GLY A 111 4.16 -4.79 -6.20
N GLN A 112 3.69 -4.01 -5.22
CA GLN A 112 2.35 -3.46 -5.18
C GLN A 112 2.35 -1.96 -4.88
N SER A 113 1.48 -1.22 -5.55
CA SER A 113 1.33 0.23 -5.34
C SER A 113 0.33 0.57 -4.23
N LYS A 114 0.42 1.79 -3.70
CA LYS A 114 -0.59 2.37 -2.79
C LYS A 114 -2.00 2.28 -3.37
N HIS A 115 -2.18 2.62 -4.65
CA HIS A 115 -3.49 2.58 -5.31
C HIS A 115 -4.03 1.16 -5.42
N PHE A 116 -3.15 0.17 -5.66
CA PHE A 116 -3.53 -1.24 -5.61
C PHE A 116 -4.03 -1.63 -4.21
N MET A 117 -3.30 -1.29 -3.15
CA MET A 117 -3.71 -1.60 -1.77
C MET A 117 -5.05 -0.95 -1.37
N GLU A 118 -5.27 0.32 -1.75
CA GLU A 118 -6.57 1.00 -1.56
C GLU A 118 -7.71 0.24 -2.26
N ARG A 119 -7.41 -0.41 -3.39
CA ARG A 119 -8.34 -1.18 -4.21
C ARG A 119 -8.60 -2.58 -3.67
N VAL A 120 -7.60 -3.23 -3.09
CA VAL A 120 -7.76 -4.51 -2.37
C VAL A 120 -8.70 -4.35 -1.19
N ILE A 121 -8.54 -3.27 -0.41
CA ILE A 121 -9.32 -3.06 0.82
C ILE A 121 -10.76 -2.60 0.53
N GLY A 122 -10.94 -1.69 -0.42
CA GLY A 122 -12.27 -1.09 -0.66
C GLY A 122 -12.56 0.12 0.21
N THR A 123 -13.71 0.77 -0.04
CA THR A 123 -14.24 1.86 0.80
C THR A 123 -15.75 1.99 0.58
N MET A 124 -16.49 2.38 1.62
CA MET A 124 -17.95 2.58 1.54
C MET A 124 -18.35 3.83 0.76
N LYS A 125 -17.43 4.80 0.61
CA LYS A 125 -17.65 6.01 -0.16
C LYS A 125 -16.34 6.45 -0.80
N ASP A 126 -16.16 6.08 -2.07
CA ASP A 126 -14.99 6.49 -2.84
C ASP A 126 -15.01 8.02 -3.00
N PRO A 127 -13.93 8.73 -2.62
CA PRO A 127 -13.91 10.19 -2.61
C PRO A 127 -14.08 10.80 -4.01
N LYS A 128 -13.80 10.03 -5.08
CA LYS A 128 -13.91 10.51 -6.46
C LYS A 128 -15.32 10.34 -7.02
N THR A 129 -15.99 9.24 -6.66
CA THR A 129 -17.29 8.88 -7.28
C THR A 129 -18.47 9.02 -6.32
N GLY A 130 -18.22 9.13 -5.01
CA GLY A 130 -19.22 9.12 -3.95
C GLY A 130 -19.90 7.76 -3.73
N LYS A 131 -19.48 6.71 -4.45
CA LYS A 131 -20.12 5.39 -4.42
C LYS A 131 -19.32 4.40 -3.59
N PRO A 132 -19.96 3.36 -3.03
CA PRO A 132 -19.24 2.25 -2.41
C PRO A 132 -18.39 1.51 -3.44
N ARG A 133 -17.29 0.95 -2.96
CA ARG A 133 -16.34 0.16 -3.73
C ARG A 133 -15.92 -1.05 -2.92
N SER A 134 -16.28 -2.22 -3.44
CA SER A 134 -15.83 -3.50 -2.91
C SER A 134 -14.33 -3.70 -3.10
N GLY A 135 -13.70 -4.32 -2.12
CA GLY A 135 -12.33 -4.81 -2.21
C GLY A 135 -12.19 -6.00 -3.15
N ALA A 136 -10.95 -6.35 -3.51
CA ALA A 136 -10.64 -7.53 -4.32
C ALA A 136 -9.98 -8.61 -3.45
N THR A 137 -10.32 -9.88 -3.69
CA THR A 137 -9.70 -11.01 -2.96
C THR A 137 -8.37 -11.42 -3.59
N ILE A 138 -7.51 -12.05 -2.80
CA ILE A 138 -6.20 -12.56 -3.27
C ILE A 138 -6.42 -13.62 -4.36
N GLU A 139 -7.41 -14.50 -4.18
CA GLU A 139 -7.77 -15.53 -5.15
C GLU A 139 -8.20 -14.92 -6.47
N GLY A 140 -9.02 -13.86 -6.43
CA GLY A 140 -9.45 -13.14 -7.63
C GLY A 140 -8.31 -12.42 -8.33
N ILE A 141 -7.34 -11.89 -7.57
CA ILE A 141 -6.12 -11.28 -8.12
C ILE A 141 -5.26 -12.33 -8.83
N LYS A 142 -5.03 -13.49 -8.19
CA LYS A 142 -4.25 -14.59 -8.78
C LYS A 142 -4.93 -15.17 -10.01
N ASP A 143 -6.24 -15.42 -9.95
CA ASP A 143 -7.05 -15.88 -11.07
C ASP A 143 -6.91 -14.96 -12.29
N ALA A 144 -6.98 -13.64 -12.08
CA ALA A 144 -6.79 -12.67 -13.15
C ALA A 144 -5.40 -12.77 -13.77
N LEU A 145 -4.35 -12.84 -12.96
CA LEU A 145 -2.97 -12.80 -13.45
C LEU A 145 -2.56 -14.11 -14.12
N GLU A 146 -2.84 -15.25 -13.49
CA GLU A 146 -2.39 -16.59 -13.92
C GLU A 146 -3.31 -17.22 -14.98
N LYS A 147 -4.63 -17.02 -14.87
CA LYS A 147 -5.65 -17.67 -15.72
C LYS A 147 -6.73 -16.69 -16.21
N PRO A 148 -6.35 -15.58 -16.87
CA PRO A 148 -7.31 -14.58 -17.32
C PRO A 148 -8.31 -15.16 -18.32
N LEU A 149 -9.56 -14.72 -18.20
CA LEU A 149 -10.56 -14.85 -19.26
C LEU A 149 -10.17 -14.04 -20.49
N LYS A 150 -9.58 -12.85 -20.26
CA LYS A 150 -9.17 -11.91 -21.29
C LYS A 150 -7.97 -11.09 -20.82
N VAL A 151 -6.99 -10.96 -21.69
CA VAL A 151 -5.88 -10.01 -21.54
C VAL A 151 -6.11 -8.84 -22.49
N MET A 152 -6.00 -7.62 -21.97
CA MET A 152 -6.12 -6.40 -22.77
C MET A 152 -4.75 -6.01 -23.34
N PRO A 153 -4.70 -5.34 -24.50
CA PRO A 153 -3.46 -4.79 -25.03
C PRO A 153 -2.79 -3.84 -24.03
N VAL A 154 -1.45 -3.81 -24.08
CA VAL A 154 -0.67 -2.81 -23.35
C VAL A 154 -1.07 -1.40 -23.81
N ARG A 155 -1.26 -0.51 -22.84
CA ARG A 155 -1.54 0.91 -23.08
C ARG A 155 -0.39 1.73 -22.52
N THR A 156 0.00 2.77 -23.27
CA THR A 156 1.01 3.74 -22.87
C THR A 156 0.33 5.08 -22.60
N SER A 157 0.59 5.68 -21.45
CA SER A 157 0.10 7.02 -21.11
C SER A 157 0.86 8.10 -21.90
N VAL A 158 0.36 9.33 -21.88
CA VAL A 158 1.07 10.50 -22.45
C VAL A 158 2.45 10.72 -21.84
N ASN A 159 2.68 10.26 -20.61
CA ASN A 159 3.96 10.37 -19.90
C ASN A 159 4.89 9.18 -20.15
N GLY A 160 4.48 8.21 -20.99
CA GLY A 160 5.25 7.01 -21.30
C GLY A 160 5.00 5.83 -20.36
N ASP A 161 4.20 5.99 -19.31
CA ASP A 161 3.89 4.89 -18.38
C ASP A 161 3.07 3.81 -19.06
N LYS A 162 3.52 2.55 -18.96
CA LYS A 162 2.79 1.40 -19.49
C LYS A 162 1.90 0.74 -18.46
N SER A 163 0.79 0.21 -18.94
CA SER A 163 -0.11 -0.63 -18.15
C SER A 163 -0.77 -1.70 -19.00
N GLN A 164 -1.01 -2.85 -18.41
CA GLN A 164 -1.72 -3.95 -19.03
C GLN A 164 -2.76 -4.50 -18.06
N LYS A 165 -3.94 -4.82 -18.58
CA LYS A 165 -5.08 -5.26 -17.77
C LYS A 165 -5.38 -6.73 -18.05
N TYR A 166 -5.44 -7.50 -16.97
CA TYR A 166 -5.82 -8.90 -16.93
C TYR A 166 -7.20 -9.03 -16.29
N ILE A 167 -8.08 -9.79 -16.94
CA ILE A 167 -9.48 -9.94 -16.52
C ILE A 167 -9.73 -11.41 -16.26
N GLY A 168 -9.85 -11.79 -14.99
CA GLY A 168 -10.26 -13.11 -14.53
C GLY A 168 -11.74 -13.14 -14.12
N LYS A 169 -12.18 -14.31 -13.67
CA LYS A 169 -13.51 -14.53 -13.08
C LYS A 169 -13.63 -13.83 -11.72
N GLY A 170 -12.60 -13.95 -10.88
CA GLY A 170 -12.63 -13.40 -9.52
C GLY A 170 -12.14 -11.96 -9.42
N GLY A 171 -11.37 -11.47 -10.39
CA GLY A 171 -10.79 -10.14 -10.33
C GLY A 171 -10.33 -9.59 -11.68
N THR A 172 -10.20 -8.27 -11.73
CA THR A 172 -9.63 -7.52 -12.84
C THR A 172 -8.43 -6.75 -12.31
N VAL A 173 -7.23 -7.08 -12.77
CA VAL A 173 -5.96 -6.56 -12.26
C VAL A 173 -5.22 -5.80 -13.35
N THR A 174 -4.58 -4.71 -12.99
CA THR A 174 -3.72 -3.92 -13.88
C THR A 174 -2.31 -3.89 -13.34
N ILE A 175 -1.35 -4.23 -14.18
CA ILE A 175 0.09 -4.29 -13.87
C ILE A 175 0.85 -3.39 -14.85
N ASN A 176 1.97 -2.82 -14.41
CA ASN A 176 2.94 -2.22 -15.34
C ASN A 176 3.77 -3.37 -15.94
N PRO A 177 3.71 -3.61 -17.26
CA PRO A 177 4.41 -4.74 -17.88
C PRO A 177 5.94 -4.62 -17.86
N ASP A 178 6.48 -3.40 -17.78
CA ASP A 178 7.93 -3.18 -17.75
C ASP A 178 8.50 -3.39 -16.34
N SER A 179 7.81 -2.90 -15.30
CA SER A 179 8.30 -2.96 -13.92
C SER A 179 7.76 -4.12 -13.09
N GLY A 180 6.68 -4.79 -13.52
CA GLY A 180 6.00 -5.83 -12.74
C GLY A 180 5.21 -5.29 -11.54
N LEU A 181 5.00 -3.98 -11.44
CA LEU A 181 4.28 -3.35 -10.32
C LEU A 181 2.76 -3.46 -10.49
N LEU A 182 2.05 -3.97 -9.49
CA LEU A 182 0.58 -3.96 -9.46
C LEU A 182 0.05 -2.54 -9.22
N ILE A 183 -0.80 -2.07 -10.14
CA ILE A 183 -1.30 -0.69 -10.19
C ILE A 183 -2.71 -0.59 -9.60
N GLN A 184 -3.62 -1.48 -10.02
CA GLN A 184 -5.04 -1.44 -9.65
C GLN A 184 -5.63 -2.84 -9.67
N CYS A 185 -6.64 -3.09 -8.84
CA CYS A 185 -7.50 -4.26 -8.93
C CYS A 185 -8.97 -3.88 -8.69
N ASN A 186 -9.91 -4.74 -9.08
CA ASN A 186 -11.31 -4.73 -8.63
C ASN A 186 -11.89 -6.15 -8.77
N PRO A 187 -12.95 -6.53 -8.06
CA PRO A 187 -13.79 -7.67 -8.44
C PRO A 187 -14.26 -7.53 -9.89
N THR A 188 -14.34 -8.64 -10.61
CA THR A 188 -14.90 -8.63 -11.96
C THR A 188 -16.43 -8.67 -11.88
N ASP A 189 -17.07 -7.82 -12.67
CA ASP A 189 -18.52 -7.80 -12.81
C ASP A 189 -19.05 -9.08 -13.48
N VAL A 190 -20.09 -9.68 -12.90
CA VAL A 190 -20.64 -10.97 -13.36
C VAL A 190 -21.23 -10.91 -14.76
N ASP A 191 -21.84 -9.79 -15.15
CA ASP A 191 -22.39 -9.63 -16.49
C ASP A 191 -21.27 -9.42 -17.50
N TYR A 192 -20.18 -8.79 -17.08
CA TYR A 192 -18.98 -8.70 -17.91
C TYR A 192 -18.33 -10.07 -18.16
N ILE A 193 -18.28 -10.95 -17.16
CA ILE A 193 -17.82 -12.35 -17.33
C ILE A 193 -18.67 -13.07 -18.37
N ARG A 194 -20.01 -13.03 -18.22
CA ARG A 194 -20.96 -13.65 -19.15
C ARG A 194 -20.76 -13.17 -20.59
N ARG A 195 -20.55 -11.86 -20.79
CA ARG A 195 -20.29 -11.29 -22.12
C ARG A 195 -19.00 -11.82 -22.74
N ILE A 196 -17.94 -11.98 -21.94
CA ILE A 196 -16.67 -12.54 -22.45
C ILE A 196 -16.83 -14.01 -22.81
N GLU A 197 -17.51 -14.80 -21.97
CA GLU A 197 -17.71 -16.23 -22.20
C GLU A 197 -18.60 -16.47 -23.44
N ASN A 198 -19.70 -15.71 -23.60
CA ASN A 198 -20.58 -15.82 -24.75
C ASN A 198 -19.92 -15.39 -26.08
N ALA A 199 -18.94 -14.49 -26.04
CA ALA A 199 -18.20 -14.07 -27.24
C ALA A 199 -17.15 -15.10 -27.71
N LYS A 200 -16.91 -16.17 -26.94
CA LYS A 200 -16.02 -17.28 -27.32
C LYS A 200 -16.75 -18.43 -28.01
N ILE A 201 -18.09 -18.39 -28.01
CA ILE A 201 -19.00 -19.33 -28.70
C ILE A 201 -19.32 -18.75 -30.06
#